data_AF-A0A6L4WRB9-F1
#
_entry.id   AF-A0A6L4WRB9-F1
#
_cell.length_a   1.000
_cell.length_b   1.000
_cell.length_c   1.000
_cell.angle_alpha   90.00
_cell.angle_beta   90.00
_cell.angle_gamma   90.00
#
_symmetry.space_group_name_H-M   'P 1'
#
loop_
_entity.id
_entity.type
_entity.pdbx_description
1 polymer ?
#
loop_
_entity_poly.entity_id
_entity_poly.type
_entity_poly.pdbx_seq_one_letter_code
_entity_poly.pdbx_strand_id
1 'polypeptide(L)'
;NIKINDNRSLQLKETKLLSSGLVSNEVYSVNSRISTSDFKLSDFKLKNKSIETSLDNLDIDVYLNNLDYENIERLNNAYQVFYATSINTRTSKDARTQMDATNKQIVSELTTLVNNGLSLRIDTSLRGLKNKKIDLNSLDLKVDAKLDKNDLSINTFNKFSILNLLNLKAKLEILEDDYKNFSSIIHPNMAQIVSLYALEKNDKVVFELDIKKGKIEVNGKKVN
;
A
#
# COMPACT_ATOMS: atom_id res chain seq x y z
N ASN A 1 23.58 -24.64 26.44
CA ASN A 1 22.35 -23.92 26.85
C ASN A 1 22.29 -22.55 26.19
N ILE A 2 21.78 -22.46 24.96
CA ILE A 2 21.46 -21.17 24.33
C ILE A 2 20.04 -20.83 24.76
N LYS A 3 19.90 -19.92 25.74
CA LYS A 3 18.60 -19.32 26.06
C LYS A 3 18.33 -18.22 25.06
N ILE A 4 17.48 -18.50 24.06
CA ILE A 4 16.87 -17.45 23.25
C ILE A 4 15.69 -16.93 24.06
N ASN A 5 15.88 -15.81 24.74
CA ASN A 5 14.81 -15.14 25.50
C ASN A 5 14.13 -14.14 24.55
N ASP A 6 13.21 -14.65 23.73
CA ASP A 6 12.51 -13.87 22.71
C ASP A 6 11.14 -13.44 23.25
N ASN A 7 11.12 -12.40 24.10
CA ASN A 7 9.89 -11.84 24.69
C ASN A 7 9.02 -11.05 23.68
N ARG A 8 9.19 -11.29 22.38
CA ARG A 8 8.38 -10.65 21.35
C ARG A 8 6.99 -11.27 21.39
N SER A 9 6.01 -10.49 21.81
CA SER A 9 4.59 -10.87 21.77
C SER A 9 3.82 -9.97 20.83
N LEU A 10 3.01 -10.61 19.99
CA LEU A 10 1.98 -9.98 19.18
C LEU A 10 0.65 -10.30 19.84
N GLN A 11 -0.07 -9.28 20.30
CA GLN A 11 -1.42 -9.43 20.83
C GLN A 11 -2.42 -8.82 19.85
N LEU A 12 -3.39 -9.62 19.44
CA LEU A 12 -4.54 -9.24 18.62
C LEU A 12 -5.78 -9.75 19.36
N LYS A 13 -6.79 -8.91 19.61
CA LYS A 13 -8.02 -9.35 20.26
C LYS A 13 -9.01 -9.93 19.27
N GLU A 14 -9.39 -9.13 18.27
CA GLU A 14 -10.21 -9.55 17.14
C GLU A 14 -9.56 -9.05 15.85
N THR A 15 -9.18 -9.97 14.96
CA THR A 15 -8.81 -9.64 13.58
C THR A 15 -9.79 -10.32 12.65
N LYS A 16 -10.49 -9.54 11.83
CA LYS A 16 -11.44 -10.05 10.84
C LYS A 16 -10.90 -9.75 9.45
N LEU A 17 -10.89 -10.79 8.63
CA LEU A 17 -10.60 -10.71 7.21
C LEU A 17 -11.88 -11.08 6.46
N LEU A 18 -12.38 -10.17 5.64
CA LEU A 18 -13.54 -10.41 4.78
C LEU A 18 -13.09 -10.11 3.36
N SER A 19 -13.38 -11.00 2.42
CA SER A 19 -13.13 -10.74 1.01
C SER A 19 -14.27 -11.32 0.19
N SER A 20 -14.75 -10.53 -0.78
CA SER A 20 -15.82 -10.92 -1.70
C SER A 20 -15.48 -10.42 -3.08
N GLY A 21 -15.52 -11.31 -4.06
CA GLY A 21 -15.28 -11.01 -5.47
C GLY A 21 -16.49 -11.37 -6.33
N LEU A 22 -16.70 -10.62 -7.39
CA LEU A 22 -17.73 -10.89 -8.40
C LEU A 22 -17.12 -10.71 -9.78
N VAL A 23 -17.45 -11.63 -10.69
CA VAL A 23 -17.23 -11.47 -12.13
C VAL A 23 -18.58 -11.19 -12.77
N SER A 24 -18.67 -10.09 -13.54
CA SER A 24 -19.85 -9.76 -14.32
C SER A 24 -19.41 -9.15 -15.65
N ASN A 25 -19.89 -9.69 -16.78
CA ASN A 25 -19.51 -9.25 -18.12
C ASN A 25 -17.98 -9.14 -18.30
N GLU A 26 -17.24 -10.19 -17.90
CA GLU A 26 -15.77 -10.26 -17.99
C GLU A 26 -15.01 -9.22 -17.16
N VAL A 27 -15.72 -8.46 -16.32
CA VAL A 27 -15.14 -7.52 -15.36
C VAL A 27 -15.11 -8.17 -13.98
N TYR A 28 -13.92 -8.24 -13.39
CA TYR A 28 -13.71 -8.64 -12.02
C TYR A 28 -13.71 -7.43 -11.09
N SER A 29 -14.44 -7.57 -9.98
CA SER A 29 -14.46 -6.64 -8.86
C SER A 29 -14.23 -7.41 -7.58
N VAL A 30 -13.40 -6.88 -6.68
CA VAL A 30 -13.18 -7.46 -5.36
C VAL A 30 -13.16 -6.40 -4.28
N ASN A 31 -13.86 -6.69 -3.20
CA ASN A 31 -13.93 -5.89 -1.99
C ASN A 31 -13.33 -6.72 -0.86
N SER A 32 -12.26 -6.22 -0.26
CA SER A 32 -11.59 -6.86 0.88
C SER A 32 -11.54 -5.89 2.05
N ARG A 33 -11.83 -6.40 3.24
CA ARG A 33 -11.74 -5.67 4.49
C ARG A 33 -10.85 -6.42 5.47
N ILE A 34 -9.91 -5.69 6.06
CA ILE A 34 -9.12 -6.12 7.20
C ILE A 34 -9.46 -5.18 8.34
N SER A 35 -9.96 -5.72 9.45
CA SER A 35 -10.16 -4.95 10.67
C SER A 35 -9.47 -5.63 11.83
N THR A 36 -8.69 -4.89 12.62
CA THR A 36 -8.10 -5.39 13.85
C THR A 36 -8.28 -4.41 15.01
N SER A 37 -8.43 -4.94 16.22
CA SER A 37 -8.55 -4.14 17.45
C SER A 37 -7.59 -4.58 18.55
N ASP A 38 -7.22 -3.64 19.41
CA ASP A 38 -6.32 -3.82 20.57
C ASP A 38 -5.00 -4.49 20.15
N PHE A 39 -4.42 -4.01 19.06
CA PHE A 39 -3.12 -4.47 18.57
C PHE A 39 -2.04 -3.98 19.53
N LYS A 40 -1.23 -4.90 20.03
CA LYS A 40 -0.03 -4.56 20.81
C LYS A 40 1.15 -5.35 20.28
N LEU A 41 2.23 -4.62 20.01
CA LEU A 41 3.54 -5.17 19.67
C LEU A 41 4.52 -4.74 20.74
N SER A 42 4.91 -5.70 21.59
CA SER A 42 5.93 -5.49 22.63
C SER A 42 7.30 -6.02 22.20
N ASP A 43 8.34 -5.30 22.62
CA ASP A 43 9.75 -5.72 22.57
C ASP A 43 10.37 -5.95 21.19
N PHE A 44 10.03 -5.13 20.18
CA PHE A 44 10.86 -5.06 18.98
C PHE A 44 12.17 -4.32 19.28
N LYS A 45 13.23 -5.05 19.63
CA LYS A 45 14.58 -4.47 19.88
C LYS A 45 15.24 -4.03 18.58
N LEU A 46 14.99 -2.79 18.17
CA LEU A 46 15.85 -2.09 17.21
C LEU A 46 17.02 -1.46 17.98
N LYS A 47 18.24 -1.99 17.80
CA LYS A 47 19.48 -1.44 18.38
C LYS A 47 19.41 -1.22 19.91
N ASN A 48 19.07 -2.25 20.68
CA ASN A 48 18.99 -2.24 22.16
C ASN A 48 17.95 -1.30 22.80
N LYS A 49 16.99 -0.76 22.04
CA LYS A 49 15.85 -0.02 22.61
C LYS A 49 14.58 -0.84 22.43
N SER A 50 13.88 -1.10 23.54
CA SER A 50 12.51 -1.65 23.47
C SER A 50 11.58 -0.56 22.94
N ILE A 51 10.88 -0.88 21.85
CA ILE A 51 9.80 -0.10 21.28
C ILE A 51 8.53 -0.87 21.58
N GLU A 52 7.63 -0.24 22.31
CA GLU A 52 6.26 -0.69 22.48
C GLU A 52 5.40 0.14 21.53
N THR A 53 4.64 -0.54 20.69
CA THR A 53 3.66 0.07 19.80
C THR A 53 2.31 -0.57 20.06
N SER A 54 1.30 0.26 20.32
CA SER A 54 -0.09 -0.17 20.46
C SER A 54 -0.98 0.58 19.48
N LEU A 55 -2.10 -0.03 19.14
CA LEU A 55 -3.11 0.53 18.29
C LEU A 55 -4.49 0.04 18.73
N ASP A 56 -5.40 0.97 18.99
CA ASP A 56 -6.76 0.62 19.42
C ASP A 56 -7.52 -0.06 18.28
N ASN A 57 -7.49 0.54 17.08
CA ASN A 57 -8.20 0.02 15.91
C ASN A 57 -7.44 0.30 14.59
N LEU A 58 -7.49 -0.67 13.69
CA LEU A 58 -7.15 -0.53 12.27
C LEU A 58 -8.31 -1.07 11.44
N ASP A 59 -8.80 -0.26 10.50
CA ASP A 59 -9.70 -0.69 9.45
C ASP A 59 -9.04 -0.38 8.10
N ILE A 60 -8.94 -1.37 7.24
CA ILE A 60 -8.46 -1.24 5.86
C ILE A 60 -9.52 -1.87 4.96
N ASP A 61 -10.13 -1.06 4.11
CA ASP A 61 -10.99 -1.49 3.03
C ASP A 61 -10.27 -1.30 1.69
N VAL A 62 -10.20 -2.35 0.89
CA VAL A 62 -9.60 -2.35 -0.44
C VAL A 62 -10.66 -2.76 -1.45
N TYR A 63 -10.89 -1.87 -2.41
CA TYR A 63 -11.82 -2.06 -3.50
C TYR A 63 -11.03 -2.07 -4.80
N LEU A 64 -11.13 -3.16 -5.54
CA LEU A 64 -10.60 -3.27 -6.88
C LEU A 64 -11.77 -3.43 -7.84
N ASN A 65 -11.79 -2.63 -8.90
CA ASN A 65 -12.89 -2.60 -9.87
C ASN A 65 -12.35 -2.43 -11.29
N ASN A 66 -13.21 -2.75 -12.26
CA ASN A 66 -12.89 -2.64 -13.69
C ASN A 66 -11.64 -3.43 -14.07
N LEU A 67 -11.41 -4.56 -13.40
CA LEU A 67 -10.32 -5.43 -13.73
C LEU A 67 -10.77 -6.37 -14.84
N ASP A 68 -10.02 -6.41 -15.94
CA ASP A 68 -10.25 -7.37 -17.00
C ASP A 68 -9.97 -8.79 -16.46
N TYR A 69 -11.01 -9.62 -16.40
CA TYR A 69 -10.96 -10.93 -15.79
C TYR A 69 -10.01 -11.89 -16.54
N GLU A 70 -10.02 -11.85 -17.87
CA GLU A 70 -9.16 -12.69 -18.72
C GLU A 70 -7.67 -12.40 -18.44
N ASN A 71 -7.30 -11.12 -18.32
CA ASN A 71 -5.93 -10.73 -17.98
C ASN A 71 -5.53 -11.15 -16.57
N ILE A 72 -6.45 -11.06 -15.61
CA ILE A 72 -6.20 -11.53 -14.24
C ILE A 72 -5.99 -13.03 -14.21
N GLU A 73 -6.80 -13.78 -14.95
CA GLU A 73 -6.66 -15.22 -15.06
C GLU A 73 -5.30 -15.59 -15.67
N ARG A 74 -4.89 -14.91 -16.76
CA ARG A 74 -3.55 -15.09 -17.36
C ARG A 74 -2.42 -14.81 -16.36
N LEU A 75 -2.49 -13.69 -15.62
CA LEU A 75 -1.49 -13.34 -14.63
C LEU A 75 -1.42 -14.36 -13.50
N ASN A 76 -2.58 -14.82 -13.00
CA ASN A 76 -2.65 -15.85 -11.97
C ASN A 76 -2.02 -17.17 -12.45
N ASN A 77 -2.31 -17.58 -13.68
CA ASN A 77 -1.71 -18.77 -14.29
C ASN A 77 -0.18 -18.63 -14.41
N ALA A 78 0.32 -17.48 -14.86
CA ALA A 78 1.76 -17.20 -14.90
C ALA A 78 2.40 -17.27 -13.50
N TYR A 79 1.72 -16.78 -12.46
CA TYR A 79 2.19 -16.85 -11.08
C TYR A 79 2.24 -18.28 -10.54
N GLN A 80 1.23 -19.11 -10.84
CA GLN A 80 1.23 -20.53 -10.46
C GLN A 80 2.39 -21.29 -11.10
N VAL A 81 2.66 -21.02 -12.39
CA VAL A 81 3.81 -21.60 -13.10
C VAL A 81 5.12 -21.17 -12.43
N PHE A 82 5.31 -19.88 -12.15
CA PHE A 82 6.49 -19.39 -11.42
C PHE A 82 6.64 -20.07 -10.06
N TYR A 83 5.56 -20.18 -9.28
CA TYR A 83 5.60 -20.81 -7.97
C TYR A 83 6.04 -22.27 -8.07
N ALA A 84 5.44 -23.05 -8.97
CA ALA A 84 5.83 -24.43 -9.23
C ALA A 84 7.30 -24.55 -9.68
N THR A 85 7.75 -23.69 -10.61
CA THR A 85 9.14 -23.65 -11.08
C THR A 85 10.10 -23.28 -9.94
N SER A 86 9.74 -22.35 -9.06
CA SER A 86 10.58 -21.95 -7.90
C SER A 86 10.82 -23.07 -6.90
N ILE A 87 9.89 -24.04 -6.83
CA ILE A 87 10.04 -25.25 -6.02
C ILE A 87 10.93 -26.25 -6.76
N ASN A 88 10.66 -26.49 -8.05
CA ASN A 88 11.35 -27.52 -8.85
C ASN A 88 12.79 -27.16 -9.22
N THR A 89 13.13 -25.88 -9.27
CA THR A 89 14.46 -25.39 -9.66
C THR A 89 15.47 -25.35 -8.51
N ARG A 90 15.06 -25.60 -7.26
CA ARG A 90 15.93 -25.50 -6.06
C ARG A 90 17.19 -26.37 -6.14
N THR A 91 17.19 -27.42 -6.96
CA THR A 91 18.31 -28.34 -7.13
C THR A 91 18.71 -28.52 -8.61
N SER A 92 18.20 -27.67 -9.52
CA SER A 92 18.44 -27.79 -10.95
C SER A 92 19.70 -27.03 -11.41
N LYS A 93 20.48 -27.60 -12.32
CA LYS A 93 21.61 -26.91 -12.98
C LYS A 93 21.15 -25.76 -13.89
N ASP A 94 19.92 -25.83 -14.41
CA ASP A 94 19.32 -24.82 -15.28
C ASP A 94 18.35 -23.90 -14.54
N ALA A 95 18.42 -23.87 -13.21
CA ALA A 95 17.52 -23.10 -12.36
C ALA A 95 17.37 -21.65 -12.81
N ARG A 96 18.49 -20.99 -13.12
CA ARG A 96 18.48 -19.59 -13.56
C ARG A 96 17.70 -19.38 -14.85
N THR A 97 17.93 -20.19 -15.87
CA THR A 97 17.26 -20.09 -17.17
C THR A 97 15.74 -20.32 -17.03
N GLN A 98 15.33 -21.30 -16.22
CA GLN A 98 13.92 -21.61 -16.00
C GLN A 98 13.21 -20.50 -15.19
N MET A 99 13.89 -19.95 -14.19
CA MET A 99 13.38 -18.79 -13.44
C MET A 99 13.32 -17.54 -14.31
N ASP A 100 14.29 -17.29 -15.18
CA ASP A 100 14.27 -16.15 -16.09
C ASP A 100 13.10 -16.22 -17.09
N ALA A 101 12.77 -17.41 -17.59
CA ALA A 101 11.63 -17.62 -18.49
C ALA A 101 10.29 -17.32 -17.80
N THR A 102 10.08 -17.85 -16.59
CA THR A 102 8.84 -17.63 -15.82
C THR A 102 8.72 -16.18 -15.33
N ASN A 103 9.84 -15.54 -14.96
CA ASN A 103 9.88 -14.11 -14.67
C ASN A 103 9.45 -13.26 -15.86
N LYS A 104 9.94 -13.56 -17.07
CA LYS A 104 9.53 -12.86 -18.30
C LYS A 104 8.03 -12.99 -18.55
N GLN A 105 7.45 -14.17 -18.31
CA GLN A 105 6.02 -14.40 -18.45
C GLN A 105 5.22 -13.55 -17.45
N ILE A 106 5.59 -13.53 -16.17
CA ILE A 106 4.95 -12.66 -15.16
C ILE A 106 5.03 -11.19 -15.58
N VAL A 107 6.20 -10.72 -16.01
CA VAL A 107 6.39 -9.33 -16.44
C VAL A 107 5.51 -9.01 -17.65
N SER A 108 5.37 -9.94 -18.61
CA SER A 108 4.48 -9.80 -19.76
C SER A 108 3.02 -9.65 -19.34
N GLU A 109 2.51 -10.55 -18.49
CA GLU A 109 1.11 -10.49 -18.06
C GLU A 109 0.82 -9.26 -17.19
N LEU A 110 1.76 -8.87 -16.33
CA LEU A 110 1.67 -7.59 -15.60
C LEU A 110 1.60 -6.40 -16.56
N THR A 111 2.41 -6.41 -17.61
CA THR A 111 2.42 -5.34 -18.62
C THR A 111 1.07 -5.24 -19.32
N THR A 112 0.48 -6.37 -19.70
CA THR A 112 -0.86 -6.43 -20.31
C THR A 112 -1.92 -5.86 -19.36
N LEU A 113 -1.89 -6.25 -18.08
CA LEU A 113 -2.84 -5.77 -17.08
C LEU A 113 -2.72 -4.25 -16.86
N VAL A 114 -1.49 -3.72 -16.78
CA VAL A 114 -1.26 -2.27 -16.67
C VAL A 114 -1.73 -1.54 -17.93
N ASN A 115 -1.51 -2.08 -19.13
CA ASN A 115 -1.96 -1.45 -20.37
C ASN A 115 -3.49 -1.42 -20.51
N ASN A 116 -4.21 -2.39 -19.96
CA ASN A 116 -5.67 -2.42 -20.04
C ASN A 116 -6.38 -1.51 -19.03
N GLY A 117 -5.65 -0.96 -18.07
CA GLY A 117 -6.16 -0.09 -17.03
C GLY A 117 -6.71 -0.88 -15.83
N LEU A 118 -6.71 -0.24 -14.66
CA LEU A 118 -7.22 -0.80 -13.41
C LEU A 118 -7.74 0.32 -12.51
N SER A 119 -8.78 0.06 -11.72
CA SER A 119 -9.25 0.99 -10.69
C SER A 119 -9.05 0.36 -9.31
N LEU A 120 -8.36 1.08 -8.43
CA LEU A 120 -8.06 0.71 -7.06
C LEU A 120 -8.52 1.83 -6.14
N ARG A 121 -9.30 1.49 -5.13
CA ARG A 121 -9.59 2.37 -4.00
C ARG A 121 -9.17 1.68 -2.72
N ILE A 122 -8.46 2.39 -1.87
CA ILE A 122 -8.04 1.96 -0.54
C ILE A 122 -8.53 3.00 0.45
N ASP A 123 -9.40 2.60 1.35
CA ASP A 123 -9.77 3.39 2.51
C ASP A 123 -9.10 2.77 3.75
N THR A 124 -8.40 3.57 4.52
CA THR A 124 -7.70 3.13 5.73
C THR A 124 -7.99 4.10 6.86
N SER A 125 -8.39 3.56 8.01
CA SER A 125 -8.59 4.31 9.24
C SER A 125 -7.76 3.66 10.35
N LEU A 126 -6.99 4.48 11.04
CA LEU A 126 -6.10 4.09 12.12
C LEU A 126 -6.46 4.93 13.35
N ARG A 127 -6.73 4.30 14.49
CA ARG A 127 -7.12 5.00 15.73
C ARG A 127 -6.31 4.53 16.92
N GLY A 128 -5.88 5.49 17.74
CA GLY A 128 -5.13 5.25 18.97
C GLY A 128 -3.76 4.64 18.75
N LEU A 129 -3.03 5.08 17.72
CA LEU A 129 -1.65 4.64 17.50
C LEU A 129 -0.75 5.29 18.56
N LYS A 130 -0.16 4.47 19.43
CA LYS A 130 0.75 4.93 20.48
C LYS A 130 2.07 4.19 20.43
N ASN A 131 3.16 4.93 20.50
CA ASN A 131 4.49 4.43 20.81
C ASN A 131 5.29 5.51 21.57
N LYS A 132 6.55 5.23 21.93
CA LYS A 132 7.40 6.16 22.70
C LYS A 132 7.58 7.57 22.11
N LYS A 133 7.38 7.74 20.80
CA LYS A 133 7.56 9.03 20.12
C LYS A 133 6.27 9.56 19.51
N ILE A 134 5.38 8.67 19.07
CA ILE A 134 4.18 8.97 18.29
C ILE A 134 2.97 8.66 19.17
N ASP A 135 2.09 9.65 19.34
CA ASP A 135 0.79 9.51 19.97
C ASP A 135 -0.23 10.14 19.02
N LEU A 136 -0.93 9.29 18.26
CA LEU A 136 -1.97 9.71 17.31
C LEU A 136 -3.30 9.12 17.76
N ASN A 137 -4.27 10.00 17.98
CA ASN A 137 -5.63 9.59 18.30
C ASN A 137 -6.34 9.07 17.05
N SER A 138 -6.17 9.73 15.90
CA SER A 138 -6.84 9.34 14.66
C SER A 138 -6.07 9.75 13.41
N LEU A 139 -6.05 8.84 12.44
CA LEU A 139 -5.49 9.04 11.11
C LEU A 139 -6.39 8.35 10.09
N ASP A 140 -6.96 9.14 9.17
CA ASP A 140 -7.76 8.60 8.06
C ASP A 140 -7.03 8.87 6.74
N LEU A 141 -6.79 7.80 5.99
CA LEU A 141 -6.18 7.84 4.66
C LEU A 141 -7.16 7.23 3.66
N LYS A 142 -7.54 8.02 2.66
CA LYS A 142 -8.30 7.55 1.50
C LYS A 142 -7.45 7.69 0.25
N VAL A 143 -7.37 6.64 -0.53
CA VAL A 143 -6.59 6.60 -1.77
C VAL A 143 -7.47 6.06 -2.87
N ASP A 144 -7.77 6.91 -3.84
CA ASP A 144 -8.41 6.55 -5.09
C ASP A 144 -7.35 6.58 -6.20
N ALA A 145 -6.93 5.42 -6.66
CA ALA A 145 -5.99 5.25 -7.76
C ALA A 145 -6.70 4.69 -8.98
N LYS A 146 -6.61 5.39 -10.10
CA LYS A 146 -7.08 4.90 -11.39
C LYS A 146 -5.93 4.89 -12.39
N LEU A 147 -5.72 3.74 -12.99
CA LEU A 147 -4.93 3.61 -14.20
C LEU A 147 -5.92 3.50 -15.36
N ASP A 148 -5.95 4.51 -16.23
CA ASP A 148 -6.76 4.43 -17.44
C ASP A 148 -6.14 3.45 -18.43
N LYS A 149 -6.96 2.88 -19.32
CA LYS A 149 -6.48 2.07 -20.44
C LYS A 149 -5.47 2.88 -21.25
N ASN A 150 -4.35 2.26 -21.58
CA ASN A 150 -3.29 2.87 -22.33
C ASN A 150 -3.33 2.40 -23.78
N ASP A 151 -3.48 3.35 -24.72
CA ASP A 151 -3.47 3.07 -26.16
C ASP A 151 -2.06 2.80 -26.70
N LEU A 152 -1.01 3.22 -25.98
CA LEU A 152 0.40 3.00 -26.33
C LEU A 152 0.98 1.89 -25.45
N SER A 153 1.20 0.70 -26.01
CA SER A 153 1.76 -0.45 -25.27
C SER A 153 3.03 -0.05 -24.52
N ILE A 154 2.98 -0.10 -23.18
CA ILE A 154 4.16 0.06 -22.34
C ILE A 154 5.06 -1.15 -22.61
N ASN A 155 6.24 -0.91 -23.17
CA ASN A 155 7.22 -1.99 -23.38
C ASN A 155 8.26 -2.06 -22.25
N THR A 156 8.28 -1.08 -21.33
CA THR A 156 9.18 -1.04 -20.16
C THR A 156 8.53 -0.38 -18.93
N PHE A 157 8.65 -1.02 -17.76
CA PHE A 157 8.24 -0.46 -16.46
C PHE A 157 9.27 0.55 -15.91
N ASN A 158 9.47 1.68 -16.60
CA ASN A 158 10.25 2.77 -16.01
C ASN A 158 9.35 3.72 -15.20
N LYS A 159 9.93 4.37 -14.18
CA LYS A 159 9.22 5.25 -13.24
C LYS A 159 8.41 6.35 -13.95
N PHE A 160 8.97 6.94 -15.01
CA PHE A 160 8.33 8.05 -15.71
C PHE A 160 7.10 7.60 -16.49
N SER A 161 7.17 6.46 -17.17
CA SER A 161 6.03 5.87 -17.88
C SER A 161 4.88 5.56 -16.92
N ILE A 162 5.16 4.98 -15.75
CA ILE A 162 4.11 4.65 -14.76
C ILE A 162 3.46 5.93 -14.21
N LEU A 163 4.26 6.93 -13.83
CA LEU A 163 3.73 8.20 -13.30
C LEU A 163 2.87 8.96 -14.32
N ASN A 164 3.17 8.84 -15.61
CA ASN A 164 2.38 9.48 -16.67
C ASN A 164 1.02 8.83 -16.91
N LEU A 165 0.86 7.56 -16.54
CA LEU A 165 -0.37 6.80 -16.73
C LEU A 165 -1.24 6.79 -15.49
N LEU A 166 -0.62 6.91 -14.31
CA LEU A 166 -1.32 6.93 -13.04
C LEU A 166 -2.12 8.22 -12.87
N ASN A 167 -3.41 8.08 -12.60
CA ASN A 167 -4.23 9.11 -11.99
C ASN A 167 -4.46 8.72 -10.52
N LEU A 168 -3.87 9.45 -9.58
CA LEU A 168 -4.01 9.18 -8.15
C LEU A 168 -4.66 10.38 -7.48
N LYS A 169 -5.66 10.13 -6.64
CA LYS A 169 -6.14 11.07 -5.65
C LYS A 169 -6.01 10.43 -4.29
N ALA A 170 -5.22 11.04 -3.41
CA ALA A 170 -5.14 10.59 -2.02
C ALA A 170 -5.51 11.76 -1.10
N LYS A 171 -6.27 11.45 -0.05
CA LYS A 171 -6.65 12.39 0.98
C LYS A 171 -6.23 11.83 2.33
N LEU A 172 -5.34 12.55 3.00
CA LEU A 172 -4.93 12.29 4.37
C LEU A 172 -5.59 13.32 5.29
N GLU A 173 -6.30 12.86 6.31
CA GLU A 173 -6.89 13.70 7.34
C GLU A 173 -6.31 13.30 8.70
N ILE A 174 -5.78 14.29 9.42
CA ILE A 174 -5.17 14.14 10.74
C ILE A 174 -5.80 15.16 11.67
N LEU A 175 -6.01 14.84 12.95
CA LEU A 175 -6.35 15.86 13.94
C LEU A 175 -5.21 16.88 14.08
N GLU A 176 -5.53 18.14 14.36
CA GLU A 176 -4.52 19.21 14.43
C GLU A 176 -3.47 18.95 15.52
N ASP A 177 -3.89 18.50 16.70
CA ASP A 177 -2.98 18.18 17.80
C ASP A 177 -2.08 16.98 17.47
N ASP A 178 -2.64 15.96 16.82
CA ASP A 178 -1.88 14.81 16.32
C ASP A 178 -0.85 15.24 15.26
N TYR A 179 -1.20 16.19 14.40
CA TYR A 179 -0.27 16.77 13.42
C TYR A 179 0.84 17.57 14.09
N LYS A 180 0.56 18.37 15.12
CA LYS A 180 1.58 19.09 15.90
C LYS A 180 2.54 18.12 16.57
N ASN A 181 2.01 17.08 17.20
CA ASN A 181 2.80 16.00 17.78
C ASN A 181 3.68 15.34 16.72
N PHE A 182 3.12 14.95 15.58
CA PHE A 182 3.85 14.35 14.47
C PHE A 182 4.98 15.24 13.94
N SER A 183 4.67 16.52 13.71
CA SER A 183 5.61 17.52 13.17
C SER A 183 6.80 17.75 14.10
N SER A 184 6.63 17.58 15.40
CA SER A 184 7.71 17.69 16.39
C SER A 184 8.70 16.51 16.39
N ILE A 185 8.31 15.38 15.81
CA ILE A 185 9.09 14.12 15.82
C ILE A 185 9.93 13.98 14.54
N ILE A 186 9.41 14.48 13.41
CA ILE A 186 10.11 14.41 12.13
C ILE A 186 11.24 15.45 12.05
N HIS A 187 12.19 15.22 11.15
CA HIS A 187 13.33 16.14 10.99
C HIS A 187 12.83 17.56 10.66
N PRO A 188 13.38 18.64 11.25
CA PRO A 188 12.87 20.00 11.07
C PRO A 188 12.71 20.44 9.62
N ASN A 189 13.69 20.12 8.76
CA ASN A 189 13.58 20.42 7.32
C ASN A 189 12.40 19.70 6.65
N MET A 190 12.09 18.48 7.08
CA MET A 190 10.91 17.75 6.59
C MET A 190 9.63 18.36 7.15
N ALA A 191 9.61 18.73 8.44
CA ALA A 191 8.47 19.41 9.06
C ALA A 191 8.12 20.72 8.32
N GLN A 192 9.14 21.51 7.98
CA GLN A 192 8.98 22.72 7.18
C GLN A 192 8.37 22.41 5.81
N ILE A 193 8.92 21.43 5.08
CA ILE A 193 8.39 21.04 3.76
C ILE A 193 6.93 20.58 3.88
N VAL A 194 6.62 19.70 4.83
CA VAL A 194 5.25 19.20 5.06
C VAL A 194 4.30 20.34 5.39
N SER A 195 4.71 21.29 6.23
CA SER A 195 3.87 22.45 6.60
C SER A 195 3.50 23.36 5.43
N LEU A 196 4.33 23.44 4.38
CA LEU A 196 4.00 24.24 3.18
C LEU A 196 2.76 23.72 2.47
N TYR A 197 2.47 22.44 2.63
CA TYR A 197 1.34 21.77 1.99
C TYR A 197 0.22 21.43 2.97
N ALA A 198 0.35 21.73 4.26
CA ALA A 198 -0.70 21.49 5.25
C ALA A 198 -1.87 22.47 5.05
N LEU A 199 -3.11 21.96 5.11
CA LEU A 199 -4.33 22.77 5.06
C LEU A 199 -5.17 22.52 6.31
N GLU A 200 -5.24 23.51 7.18
CA GLU A 200 -6.04 23.47 8.41
C GLU A 200 -7.53 23.71 8.09
N LYS A 201 -8.39 22.78 8.50
CA LYS A 201 -9.85 22.83 8.33
C LYS A 201 -10.53 22.13 9.52
N ASN A 202 -11.33 22.85 10.29
CA ASN A 202 -12.21 22.29 11.33
C ASN A 202 -11.48 21.28 12.25
N ASP A 203 -10.48 21.75 13.00
CA ASP A 203 -9.64 20.97 13.95
C ASP A 203 -8.85 19.81 13.31
N LYS A 204 -8.76 19.80 11.98
CA LYS A 204 -8.00 18.83 11.20
C LYS A 204 -6.98 19.50 10.30
N VAL A 205 -5.89 18.79 10.07
CA VAL A 205 -4.94 19.08 8.99
C VAL A 205 -5.17 18.08 7.86
N VAL A 206 -5.41 18.63 6.67
CA VAL A 206 -5.75 17.86 5.47
C VAL A 206 -4.63 17.97 4.44
N PHE A 207 -4.27 16.86 3.81
CA PHE A 207 -3.41 16.80 2.64
C PHE A 207 -4.13 16.08 1.50
N GLU A 208 -4.46 16.81 0.43
CA GLU A 208 -5.05 16.27 -0.80
C GLU A 208 -3.96 16.17 -1.88
N LEU A 209 -3.46 14.96 -2.11
CA LEU A 209 -2.50 14.64 -3.18
C LEU A 209 -3.25 14.31 -4.47
N ASP A 210 -2.93 15.00 -5.56
CA ASP A 210 -3.37 14.67 -6.92
C ASP A 210 -2.14 14.37 -7.78
N ILE A 211 -2.10 13.18 -8.39
CA ILE A 211 -1.13 12.83 -9.43
C ILE A 211 -1.90 12.64 -10.73
N LYS A 212 -1.56 13.42 -11.75
CA LYS A 212 -2.18 13.32 -13.06
C LYS A 212 -1.16 13.59 -14.16
N LYS A 213 -0.98 12.61 -15.05
CA LYS A 213 -0.06 12.72 -16.19
C LYS A 213 1.35 13.15 -15.76
N GLY A 214 1.88 12.50 -14.73
CA GLY A 214 3.22 12.76 -14.18
C GLY A 214 3.36 14.05 -13.37
N LYS A 215 2.30 14.86 -13.25
CA LYS A 215 2.28 16.05 -12.38
C LYS A 215 1.80 15.67 -11.00
N ILE A 216 2.44 16.23 -9.98
CA ILE A 216 2.15 15.97 -8.57
C ILE A 216 1.75 17.30 -7.92
N GLU A 217 0.58 17.33 -7.30
CA GLU A 217 0.06 18.48 -6.56
C GLU A 217 -0.40 18.05 -5.18
N VAL A 218 -0.15 18.88 -4.16
CA VAL A 218 -0.69 18.69 -2.81
C VAL A 218 -1.46 19.94 -2.42
N ASN A 219 -2.75 19.79 -2.07
CA ASN A 219 -3.67 20.89 -1.80
C ASN A 219 -3.65 21.96 -2.90
N GLY A 220 -3.59 21.53 -4.16
CA GLY A 220 -3.52 22.40 -5.35
C GLY A 220 -2.16 23.09 -5.59
N LYS A 221 -1.15 22.84 -4.75
CA LYS A 221 0.21 23.36 -4.93
C LYS A 221 1.08 22.31 -5.60
N LYS A 222 1.78 22.69 -6.67
CA LYS A 222 2.74 21.80 -7.34
C LYS A 222 3.88 21.43 -6.41
N VAL A 223 4.23 20.15 -6.39
CA VAL A 223 5.45 19.66 -5.75
C VAL A 223 6.58 19.73 -6.78
N ASN A 224 7.55 20.62 -6.55
CA ASN A 224 8.73 20.76 -7.41
C ASN A 224 9.70 19.59 -7.24
#